data_AF-A0A5M8P353-F1
#
_entry.id   AF-A0A5M8P353-F1
#
_cell.length_a   1.000
_cell.length_b   1.000
_cell.length_c   1.000
_cell.angle_alpha   90.00
_cell.angle_beta   90.00
_cell.angle_gamma   90.00
#
_symmetry.space_group_name_H-M   'P 1'
#
loop_
_entity.id
_entity.type
_entity.pdbx_description
1 polymer ?
#
loop_
_entity_poly.entity_id
_entity_poly.type
_entity_poly.pdbx_seq_one_letter_code
_entity_poly.pdbx_strand_id
1 'polypeptide(L)' 'MINENNKVTIIASTELNDMKLKGLVGKEGYIIENLTSKERKNRGYMVELIYPYKSESIWFIPLESVKNAE' A
#
# COMPACT_ATOMS: atom_id res chain seq x y z
N MET A 1 -1.11 2.85 -14.86
CA MET A 1 -0.47 1.61 -14.36
C MET A 1 0.42 2.01 -13.21
N ILE A 2 0.21 1.44 -12.03
CA ILE A 2 1.08 1.70 -10.89
C ILE A 2 2.24 0.71 -10.97
N ASN A 3 3.45 1.25 -11.10
CA ASN A 3 4.68 0.48 -11.23
C ASN A 3 5.57 0.66 -9.99
N GLU A 4 6.61 -0.15 -9.89
CA GLU A 4 7.67 0.04 -8.89
C GLU A 4 8.25 1.47 -8.99
N ASN A 5 8.69 2.00 -7.85
CA ASN A 5 9.13 3.38 -7.64
C ASN A 5 8.04 4.47 -7.79
N ASN A 6 6.78 4.11 -8.02
CA ASN A 6 5.70 5.10 -8.02
C ASN A 6 5.44 5.56 -6.58
N LYS A 7 5.37 6.89 -6.38
CA LYS A 7 4.90 7.48 -5.14
C LYS A 7 3.39 7.28 -5.03
N VAL A 8 2.94 6.79 -3.89
CA VAL A 8 1.54 6.50 -3.63
C VAL A 8 1.11 7.04 -2.27
N THR A 9 -0.18 7.34 -2.17
CA THR A 9 -0.87 7.65 -0.92
C THR A 9 -1.78 6.49 -0.57
N ILE A 10 -1.71 6.07 0.70
CA ILE A 10 -2.56 4.99 1.21
C ILE A 10 -3.94 5.58 1.55
N ILE A 11 -5.00 5.03 0.95
CA ILE A 11 -6.38 5.46 1.16
C ILE A 11 -7.17 4.42 1.95
N ALA A 12 -8.27 4.85 2.56
CA ALA A 12 -9.16 3.95 3.26
C ALA A 12 -9.86 3.00 2.27
N SER A 13 -9.95 1.73 2.65
CA SER A 13 -10.70 0.68 1.97
C SER A 13 -11.23 -0.31 3.00
N THR A 14 -12.19 -1.13 2.60
CA THR A 14 -12.71 -2.22 3.44
C THR A 14 -11.59 -3.21 3.77
N GLU A 15 -10.78 -3.58 2.78
CA GLU A 15 -9.69 -4.53 2.90
C GLU A 15 -8.61 -4.04 3.88
N LEU A 16 -8.25 -2.76 3.84
CA LEU A 16 -7.27 -2.17 4.76
C LEU A 16 -7.80 -2.17 6.20
N ASN A 17 -9.11 -1.92 6.36
CA ASN A 17 -9.76 -1.97 7.66
C ASN A 17 -9.83 -3.40 8.22
N ASP A 18 -10.16 -4.38 7.38
CA ASP A 18 -10.20 -5.80 7.75
C ASP A 18 -8.81 -6.32 8.17
N MET A 19 -7.75 -5.81 7.55
CA MET A 19 -6.36 -6.06 7.94
C MET A 19 -5.92 -5.28 9.20
N LYS A 20 -6.82 -4.46 9.79
CA LYS A 20 -6.54 -3.60 10.95
C LYS A 20 -5.43 -2.57 10.70
N LEU A 21 -5.27 -2.16 9.45
CA LEU A 21 -4.23 -1.23 8.97
C LEU A 21 -4.76 0.19 8.75
N LYS A 22 -5.94 0.55 9.30
CA LYS A 22 -6.51 1.90 9.17
C LYS A 22 -5.58 3.05 9.59
N GLY A 23 -4.59 2.77 10.45
CA GLY A 23 -3.57 3.75 10.85
C GLY A 23 -2.57 4.12 9.75
N LEU A 24 -2.60 3.42 8.62
CA LEU A 24 -1.80 3.75 7.43
C LEU A 24 -2.49 4.75 6.50
N VAL A 25 -3.79 5.02 6.67
CA VAL A 25 -4.53 5.96 5.81
C VAL A 25 -3.90 7.35 5.89
N GLY A 26 -3.67 7.96 4.72
CA GLY A 26 -3.03 9.26 4.56
C GLY A 26 -1.50 9.22 4.57
N LYS A 27 -0.88 8.07 4.85
CA LYS A 27 0.57 7.93 4.71
C LYS A 27 0.97 7.81 3.24
N GLU A 28 2.17 8.28 2.96
CA GLU A 28 2.78 8.21 1.65
C GLU A 28 3.96 7.24 1.65
N GLY A 29 4.21 6.62 0.50
CA GLY A 29 5.32 5.71 0.31
C GLY A 29 5.59 5.42 -1.17
N TYR A 30 6.56 4.57 -1.42
CA TYR A 30 6.95 4.12 -2.75
C TYR A 30 6.68 2.64 -2.90
N ILE A 31 6.20 2.23 -4.06
CA ILE A 31 6.01 0.81 -4.35
C ILE A 31 7.37 0.17 -4.62
N ILE A 32 7.69 -0.84 -3.84
CA ILE A 32 8.91 -1.63 -4.00
C ILE A 32 8.64 -2.99 -4.65
N GLU A 33 7.41 -3.48 -4.60
CA GLU A 33 7.01 -4.74 -5.23
C GLU A 33 5.54 -4.68 -5.66
N ASN A 34 5.26 -5.12 -6.89
CA ASN A 34 3.91 -5.27 -7.40
C ASN A 34 3.37 -6.70 -7.17
N LEU A 35 2.33 -6.81 -6.34
CA LEU A 35 1.68 -8.07 -5.98
C LEU A 35 0.25 -8.19 -6.56
N THR A 36 -0.04 -7.56 -7.71
CA THR A 36 -1.38 -7.54 -8.31
C THR A 36 -1.65 -8.65 -9.33
N SER A 37 -0.78 -9.67 -9.41
CA SER A 37 -0.97 -10.80 -10.33
C SER A 37 -2.33 -11.48 -10.09
N LYS A 38 -3.00 -11.88 -11.19
CA LYS A 38 -4.35 -12.46 -11.13
C LYS A 38 -4.40 -13.78 -10.35
N GLU A 39 -3.29 -14.49 -10.28
CA GLU A 39 -3.12 -15.76 -9.56
C GLU A 39 -3.08 -15.59 -8.03
N ARG A 40 -2.84 -14.38 -7.53
CA ARG A 40 -2.81 -14.11 -6.10
C ARG A 40 -4.22 -13.91 -5.54
N LYS A 41 -4.48 -14.59 -4.41
CA LYS A 41 -5.70 -14.41 -3.61
C LYS A 41 -5.78 -13.01 -2.99
N ASN A 42 -4.66 -12.49 -2.49
CA ASN A 42 -4.55 -11.14 -1.94
C ASN A 42 -3.72 -10.29 -2.89
N ARG A 43 -4.36 -9.33 -3.55
CA ARG A 43 -3.72 -8.42 -4.51
C ARG A 43 -3.38 -7.10 -3.83
N GLY A 44 -2.22 -6.56 -4.15
CA GLY A 44 -1.76 -5.29 -3.58
C GLY A 44 -0.33 -4.98 -3.94
N TYR A 45 0.32 -4.23 -3.06
CA TYR A 45 1.68 -3.73 -3.25
C TYR A 45 2.45 -3.80 -1.95
N MET A 46 3.76 -4.03 -2.05
CA MET A 46 4.66 -3.70 -0.96
C MET A 46 5.03 -2.23 -1.10
N VAL A 47 4.76 -1.46 -0.05
CA VAL A 47 5.01 -0.01 -0.01
C VAL A 47 6.03 0.28 1.07
N GLU A 48 7.12 0.93 0.68
CA GLU A 48 8.07 1.56 1.60
C GLU A 48 7.57 2.96 1.97
N LEU A 49 7.14 3.13 3.22
CA LEU A 49 6.65 4.38 3.77
C LEU A 49 7.77 5.40 3.90
N ILE A 50 7.47 6.66 3.55
CA ILE A 50 8.39 7.80 3.78
C ILE A 50 8.65 7.98 5.29
N TYR A 51 7.60 7.77 6.10
CA TYR A 51 7.68 7.81 7.56
C TYR A 51 7.23 6.48 8.15
N PRO A 52 8.09 5.79 8.93
CA PRO A 52 7.77 4.50 9.52
C PRO A 52 6.44 4.50 10.28
N TYR A 53 5.76 3.36 10.26
CA TYR A 53 4.59 3.10 11.09
C TYR A 53 4.91 1.93 12.00
N LYS A 54 4.74 2.11 13.31
CA LYS A 54 5.08 1.09 14.32
C LYS A 54 6.51 0.54 14.18
N SER A 55 7.47 1.42 13.89
CA SER A 55 8.89 1.07 13.66
C SER A 55 9.18 0.22 12.43
N GLU A 56 8.20 0.02 11.54
CA GLU A 56 8.37 -0.65 10.25
C GLU A 56 8.14 0.33 9.10
N SER A 57 9.02 0.28 8.10
CA SER A 57 8.92 1.11 6.90
C SER A 57 8.20 0.39 5.77
N ILE A 58 8.22 -0.95 5.73
CA ILE A 58 7.66 -1.72 4.61
C ILE A 58 6.33 -2.33 5.04
N TRP A 59 5.27 -2.05 4.30
CA TRP A 59 3.93 -2.58 4.59
C TRP A 59 3.27 -3.13 3.33
N PHE A 60 2.54 -4.23 3.50
CA PHE A 60 1.62 -4.70 2.47
C PHE A 60 0.37 -3.81 2.47
N ILE A 61 0.07 -3.23 1.30
CA ILE A 61 -1.11 -2.39 1.09
C ILE A 61 -2.01 -3.05 0.05
N PRO A 62 -3.30 -3.31 0.36
CA PRO A 62 -4.25 -3.88 -0.60
C PRO A 62 -4.40 -2.98 -1.83
N LEU A 63 -4.65 -3.59 -3.00
CA LEU A 63 -4.80 -2.89 -4.28
C LEU A 63 -5.77 -1.71 -4.19
N GLU A 64 -6.93 -1.92 -3.55
CA GLU A 64 -7.97 -0.89 -3.40
C GLU A 64 -7.62 0.24 -2.43
N SER A 65 -6.46 0.15 -1.78
CA SER A 65 -5.99 1.12 -0.77
C SER A 65 -4.82 1.97 -1.28
N VAL A 66 -4.48 1.87 -2.57
CA VAL A 66 -3.36 2.60 -3.17
C VAL A 66 -3.89 3.60 -4.18
N LYS A 67 -3.54 4.87 -3.99
CA LYS A 67 -3.77 5.96 -4.96
C LYS A 67 -2.43 6.54 -5.39
N ASN A 68 -2.24 6.84 -6.67
CA ASN A 68 -1.07 7.60 -7.10
C ASN A 68 -1.05 8.98 -6.43
N ALA A 69 0.11 9.36 -5.91
CA ALA A 69 0.34 10.74 -5.51
C ALA A 69 0.57 11.55 -6.80
N GLU A 70 -0.28 12.55 -7.07
CA GLU A 70 -0.09 13.52 -8.15
C GLU A 70 1.14 14.41 -7.92
#